data_AF-A0AAJ4R9Y9-F1
#
_entry.id   AF-A0AAJ4R9Y9-F1
#
_cell.length_a   1.000
_cell.length_b   1.000
_cell.length_c   1.000
_cell.angle_alpha   90.00
_cell.angle_beta   90.00
_cell.angle_gamma   90.00
#
_symmetry.space_group_name_H-M   'P 1'
#
loop_
_entity.id
_entity.type
_entity.pdbx_description
1 polymer ?
#
loop_
_entity_poly.entity_id
_entity_poly.type
_entity_poly.pdbx_seq_one_letter_code
_entity_poly.pdbx_strand_id
1 'polypeptide(L)' 'MTLQETLAEAAPLAFDAALTLVLTLVGLSAELSGLNSLGESTALALWFGVMGAVALYGGLVLVGRDRLLPRVRAL' A
#
# COMPACT_ATOMS: atom_id res chain seq x y z
N MET A 1 -23.39 0.05 22.61
CA MET A 1 -22.75 -0.16 21.31
C MET A 1 -23.53 -1.24 20.59
N THR A 2 -24.22 -0.89 19.52
CA THR A 2 -24.97 -1.84 18.68
C THR A 2 -24.05 -2.39 17.58
N LEU A 3 -24.33 -3.59 17.05
CA LEU A 3 -23.51 -4.22 15.99
C LEU A 3 -23.32 -3.32 14.75
N GLN A 4 -24.31 -2.49 14.42
CA GLN A 4 -24.23 -1.55 13.30
C GLN A 4 -23.22 -0.42 13.54
N GLU A 5 -23.11 0.09 14.77
CA GLU A 5 -22.13 1.12 15.12
C GLU A 5 -20.70 0.57 15.01
N THR A 6 -20.46 -0.65 15.51
CA THR A 6 -19.15 -1.29 15.43
C THR A 6 -18.74 -1.57 13.98
N LEU A 7 -19.67 -1.99 13.12
CA LEU A 7 -19.39 -2.19 11.69
C LEU A 7 -19.10 -0.88 10.96
N ALA A 8 -19.84 0.18 11.27
CA ALA A 8 -19.61 1.51 10.68
C ALA A 8 -18.23 2.07 11.06
N GLU A 9 -17.78 1.80 12.30
CA GLU A 9 -16.50 2.25 12.82
C GLU A 9 -15.32 1.39 12.30
N ALA A 10 -15.54 0.10 12.07
CA ALA A 10 -14.54 -0.83 11.53
C ALA A 10 -14.35 -0.70 10.00
N ALA A 11 -15.37 -0.27 9.25
CA ALA A 11 -15.31 -0.10 7.81
C ALA A 11 -14.12 0.76 7.30
N PRO A 12 -13.87 1.97 7.84
CA PRO A 12 -12.73 2.79 7.41
C PRO A 12 -11.37 2.18 7.80
N LEU A 13 -11.31 1.40 8.88
CA LEU A 13 -10.10 0.65 9.27
C LEU A 13 -9.81 -0.45 8.25
N ALA A 14 -10.81 -1.25 7.90
CA ALA A 14 -10.70 -2.31 6.91
C ALA A 14 -10.33 -1.74 5.53
N PHE A 15 -10.87 -0.58 5.16
CA PHE A 15 -10.52 0.11 3.93
C PHE A 15 -9.05 0.52 3.88
N ASP A 16 -8.54 1.20 4.91
CA ASP A 16 -7.13 1.61 4.94
C ASP A 16 -6.18 0.40 5.00
N ALA A 17 -6.58 -0.69 5.65
CA ALA A 17 -5.82 -1.94 5.65
C ALA A 17 -5.75 -2.56 4.26
N ALA A 18 -6.90 -2.66 3.58
CA ALA A 18 -6.98 -3.16 2.22
C ALA A 18 -6.18 -2.29 1.25
N LEU A 19 -6.29 -0.96 1.37
CA LEU A 19 -5.56 -0.01 0.53
C LEU A 19 -4.04 -0.12 0.74
N THR A 20 -3.60 -0.22 2.00
CA THR A 20 -2.19 -0.46 2.35
C THR A 20 -1.67 -1.75 1.67
N LEU A 21 -2.44 -2.83 1.77
CA LEU A 21 -2.07 -4.13 1.22
C LEU A 21 -2.00 -4.09 -0.32
N VAL A 22 -3.01 -3.51 -0.98
CA VAL A 22 -3.05 -3.37 -2.43
C VAL A 22 -1.85 -2.55 -2.94
N LEU A 23 -1.61 -1.37 -2.36
CA LEU A 23 -0.49 -0.51 -2.76
C LEU A 23 0.86 -1.21 -2.55
N THR A 24 0.99 -1.97 -1.46
CA THR A 24 2.21 -2.75 -1.19
C THR A 24 2.43 -3.83 -2.24
N LEU A 25 1.39 -4.61 -2.58
CA LEU A 25 1.49 -5.65 -3.60
C LEU A 25 1.78 -5.09 -5.00
N VAL A 26 1.18 -3.95 -5.34
CA VAL A 26 1.46 -3.24 -6.60
C VAL A 26 2.91 -2.76 -6.63
N GLY A 27 3.39 -2.18 -5.54
CA GLY A 27 4.79 -1.74 -5.44
C GLY A 27 5.78 -2.88 -5.59
N LEU A 28 5.54 -4.00 -4.91
CA LEU A 28 6.36 -5.21 -5.01
C LEU A 28 6.36 -5.79 -6.44
N SER A 29 5.20 -5.80 -7.09
CA SER A 29 5.04 -6.28 -8.46
C SER A 29 5.80 -5.38 -9.45
N ALA A 30 5.74 -4.06 -9.25
CA ALA A 30 6.50 -3.11 -10.04
C ALA A 30 8.01 -3.32 -9.88
N GLU A 31 8.52 -3.51 -8.65
CA GLU A 31 9.94 -3.82 -8.45
C GLU A 31 10.37 -5.12 -9.16
N LEU A 32 9.56 -6.19 -9.07
CA LEU A 32 9.82 -7.44 -9.81
C LEU A 32 9.85 -7.22 -11.33
N SER A 33 8.92 -6.43 -11.88
CA SER A 33 8.95 -6.05 -13.30
C SER A 33 10.20 -5.25 -13.65
N GLY A 34 10.60 -4.31 -12.79
CA GLY A 34 11.81 -3.53 -13.00
C GLY A 34 13.07 -4.39 -13.04
N LEU A 35 13.18 -5.37 -12.13
CA LEU A 35 14.28 -6.33 -12.12
C LEU A 35 14.29 -7.21 -13.37
N ASN A 36 13.13 -7.63 -13.86
CA ASN A 36 13.04 -8.39 -15.12
C ASN A 36 13.41 -7.54 -16.34
N SER A 37 13.17 -6.23 -16.30
CA SER A 37 13.57 -5.30 -17.35
C SER A 37 15.06 -4.90 -17.29
N LEU A 38 15.78 -5.23 -16.20
CA LEU A 38 17.22 -5.03 -16.11
C LEU A 38 17.93 -5.94 -17.13
N GLY A 39 18.52 -5.32 -18.15
CA GLY A 39 19.19 -6.01 -19.25
C GLY A 39 18.45 -5.89 -20.59
N GLU A 40 17.14 -5.63 -20.56
CA GLU A 40 16.35 -5.33 -21.75
C GLU A 40 16.25 -3.82 -22.00
N SER A 41 15.85 -3.07 -20.97
CA SER A 41 15.69 -1.62 -21.07
C SER A 41 15.89 -0.95 -19.72
N THR A 42 17.00 -0.21 -19.60
CA THR A 42 17.31 0.59 -18.42
C THR A 42 16.22 1.62 -18.12
N ALA A 43 15.58 2.19 -19.16
CA ALA A 43 14.49 3.15 -19.01
C ALA A 43 13.26 2.51 -18.35
N LEU A 44 12.87 1.30 -18.77
CA LEU A 44 11.75 0.57 -18.15
C LEU A 44 12.08 0.12 -16.73
N ALA A 45 13.30 -0.37 -16.50
CA ALA A 45 13.75 -0.75 -15.17
C ALA A 45 13.68 0.42 -14.18
N LEU A 46 14.14 1.61 -14.59
CA LEU A 46 14.04 2.84 -13.80
C LEU A 46 12.58 3.25 -13.55
N TRP A 47 11.74 3.21 -14.59
CA TRP A 47 10.32 3.55 -14.46
C TRP A 47 9.61 2.67 -13.44
N PHE A 48 9.78 1.35 -13.58
CA PHE A 48 9.20 0.38 -12.66
C PHE A 48 9.73 0.53 -11.24
N GLY A 49 11.03 0.80 -11.06
CA GLY A 49 11.62 1.06 -9.76
C GLY A 49 11.03 2.30 -9.08
N VAL A 50 10.87 3.41 -9.82
CA VAL A 50 10.26 4.64 -9.28
C VAL A 50 8.79 4.41 -8.91
N MET A 51 8.01 3.79 -9.79
CA MET A 51 6.59 3.51 -9.52
C MET A 51 6.42 2.53 -8.37
N GLY A 52 7.31 1.53 -8.25
CA GLY A 52 7.37 0.60 -7.13
C GLY A 52 7.61 1.33 -5.81
N ALA A 53 8.64 2.17 -5.75
CA ALA A 53 8.97 2.96 -4.57
C ALA A 53 7.81 3.90 -4.17
N VAL A 54 7.16 4.56 -5.13
CA VAL A 54 6.01 5.44 -4.88
C VAL A 54 4.82 4.65 -4.31
N ALA A 55 4.50 3.49 -4.89
CA ALA A 55 3.41 2.64 -4.41
C ALA A 55 3.69 2.09 -3.00
N LEU A 56 4.92 1.65 -2.72
CA LEU A 56 5.34 1.20 -1.39
C LEU A 56 5.29 2.34 -0.36
N TYR A 57 5.76 3.53 -0.71
CA TYR A 57 5.70 4.70 0.17
C TYR A 57 4.24 5.09 0.47
N GLY A 58 3.40 5.14 -0.56
CA GLY A 58 1.97 5.42 -0.41
C GLY A 58 1.27 4.39 0.47
N GLY A 59 1.50 3.10 0.23
CA GLY A 59 0.91 2.02 1.00
C GLY A 59 1.38 2.02 2.45
N LEU A 60 2.69 1.95 2.68
CA LEU A 60 3.25 1.70 4.01
C LEU A 60 3.33 2.96 4.88
N VAL A 61 3.71 4.11 4.31
CA VAL A 61 3.91 5.35 5.06
C VAL A 61 2.60 6.12 5.15
N LEU A 62 2.06 6.55 4.01
CA LEU A 62 0.91 7.47 3.99
C LEU A 62 -0.38 6.81 4.49
N VAL A 63 -0.61 5.54 4.15
CA VAL A 63 -1.83 4.83 4.57
C VAL A 63 -1.55 3.97 5.80
N GLY A 64 -0.56 3.08 5.74
CA GLY A 64 -0.25 2.15 6.81
C GLY A 64 0.17 2.83 8.11
N ARG A 65 1.17 3.71 8.07
CA ARG A 65 1.71 4.38 9.25
C ARG A 65 0.86 5.56 9.70
N ASP A 66 0.42 6.40 8.79
CA ASP A 66 -0.20 7.68 9.18
C ASP A 66 -1.73 7.59 9.37
N ARG A 67 -2.40 6.60 8.75
CA ARG A 67 -3.86 6.43 8.88
C ARG A 67 -4.27 5.17 9.63
N LEU A 68 -3.72 4.03 9.24
CA LEU A 68 -4.11 2.72 9.77
C LEU A 68 -3.58 2.49 11.19
N LEU A 69 -2.27 2.63 11.40
CA LEU A 69 -1.60 2.38 12.69
C LEU A 69 -2.19 3.18 13.87
N PRO A 70 -2.49 4.49 13.74
CA PRO A 70 -3.09 5.27 14.81
C PRO A 70 -4.49 4.79 15.16
N ARG A 71 -5.31 4.40 14.16
CA ARG A 71 -6.66 3.86 14.41
C ARG A 71 -6.63 2.47 15.05
N VAL A 72 -5.71 1.60 14.62
CA VAL A 72 -5.51 0.29 15.28
C VAL A 72 -5.08 0.47 16.74
N ARG A 73 -4.24 1.47 17.05
CA ARG A 73 -3.80 1.75 18.43
C ARG A 73 -4.88 2.40 19.30
N ALA A 74 -5.90 2.99 18.69
CA ALA A 74 -6.99 3.67 19.40
C ALA A 74 -8.17 2.72 19.71
N LEU A 75 -8.19 1.54 19.10
CA LEU A 75 -9.11 0.42 19.40
C LEU A 75 -8.66 -0.33 20.65
#